data_AF-A0A2Z4FNK8-F1
#
_entry.id   AF-A0A2Z4FNK8-F1
#
_cell.length_a   1.000
_cell.length_b   1.000
_cell.length_c   1.000
_cell.angle_alpha   90.00
_cell.angle_beta   90.00
_cell.angle_gamma   90.00
#
_symmetry.space_group_name_H-M   'P 1'
#
loop_
_entity.id
_entity.type
_entity.pdbx_description
1 polymer ?
#
loop_
_entity_poly.entity_id
_entity_poly.type
_entity_poly.pdbx_seq_one_letter_code
_entity_poly.pdbx_strand_id
1 'polypeptide(L)'
;MTSEIRENTGEFAPLGPHGPIFTALGRRAEHPIVRVVALVFAFASLCHLWLLDAAHPDWYPANAIYLAGLLALCWPRHIGNAAGWLLSAVGVGIPLFFHRDPLTQSMILLFFSTSAGGSLLISNLLHLRKRDAQAGASWLILRVFQGITVCTYLLAALHKLNREFFAPDYSCAVYGVDKLFNYWHLNLALLPAGWRGLAPWSVLVGELGIALLYLVGKRRWAWAWAVVFHIPLTLTMAPAFAFVMFAGHAAFLRPADLAHLRRTLQRNLLPTLIGATALTAASLWMHRALPEWTMIPREWLLWAMLITLVGALLSPSAQTDSEVAPCEKPSRWLRALTACIVGLFLLNGLTPYLGVQYQHAGAMVSGLRVDKGCWNSLVFPESVRLRDDYIRVDAVYFHTPGHLPEYEKKVRTTLWSPPQLRQMRRNWCREDLRPLYLSGTFHARRFEIDDLCADTPLPFGDAGAFGVELFGGYLRFQKNLKRACPQTCIH
;
A
#
# COMPACT_ATOMS: atom_id res chain seq x y z
N MET A 1 -80.25 4.82 39.04
CA MET A 1 -79.71 6.19 38.92
C MET A 1 -78.20 6.05 38.77
N THR A 2 -77.69 5.80 37.56
CA THR A 2 -77.39 6.71 36.42
C THR A 2 -75.97 7.29 36.50
N SER A 3 -75.06 6.78 35.66
CA SER A 3 -74.15 7.50 34.73
C SER A 3 -73.06 6.52 34.25
N GLU A 4 -73.15 5.95 33.04
CA GLU A 4 -72.70 6.50 31.74
C GLU A 4 -71.36 7.27 31.80
N ILE A 5 -70.28 6.60 31.37
CA ILE A 5 -69.01 7.23 30.97
C ILE A 5 -68.86 7.01 29.47
N ARG A 6 -68.87 8.14 28.75
CA ARG A 6 -68.79 8.29 27.29
C ARG A 6 -67.40 7.98 26.74
N GLU A 7 -67.41 7.31 25.59
CA GLU A 7 -66.33 7.25 24.60
C GLU A 7 -65.94 8.66 24.13
N ASN A 8 -64.63 8.91 24.05
CA ASN A 8 -64.07 10.14 23.51
C ASN A 8 -63.38 9.81 22.17
N THR A 9 -64.18 9.79 21.10
CA THR A 9 -63.70 9.71 19.71
C THR A 9 -63.29 11.11 19.25
N GLY A 10 -62.05 11.49 19.52
CA GLY A 10 -61.45 12.69 18.95
C GLY A 10 -61.13 12.50 17.48
N GLU A 11 -61.94 13.11 16.62
CA GLU A 11 -61.66 13.34 15.20
C GLU A 11 -60.36 14.15 15.03
N PHE A 12 -59.36 13.56 14.38
CA PHE A 12 -58.21 14.28 13.84
C PHE A 12 -58.50 14.71 12.40
N ALA A 13 -58.42 16.01 12.16
CA ALA A 13 -58.62 16.66 10.88
C ALA A 13 -57.66 16.17 9.77
N PRO A 14 -58.09 16.10 8.50
CA PRO A 14 -57.22 15.77 7.38
C PRO A 14 -56.29 16.95 7.06
N LEU A 15 -54.99 16.75 7.28
CA LEU A 15 -53.94 17.64 6.78
C LEU A 15 -53.95 17.63 5.24
N GLY A 16 -53.99 18.82 4.65
CA GLY A 16 -54.20 19.05 3.22
C GLY A 16 -53.07 18.59 2.29
N PRO A 17 -53.36 18.52 0.97
CA PRO A 17 -52.45 18.03 -0.06
C PRO A 17 -51.54 19.15 -0.57
N HIS A 18 -50.52 19.52 0.21
CA HIS A 18 -49.45 20.41 -0.27
C HIS A 18 -48.07 19.73 -0.14
N GLY A 19 -47.73 18.97 -1.19
CA GLY A 19 -46.41 18.95 -1.81
C GLY A 19 -45.31 18.04 -1.22
N PRO A 20 -45.30 16.73 -1.52
CA PRO A 20 -44.14 15.87 -1.27
C PRO A 20 -43.35 15.65 -2.57
N ILE A 21 -42.60 16.65 -3.05
CA ILE A 21 -41.71 16.44 -4.22
C ILE A 21 -40.22 16.64 -3.88
N PHE A 22 -39.86 17.32 -2.78
CA PHE A 22 -38.44 17.56 -2.45
C PHE A 22 -37.89 16.83 -1.22
N THR A 23 -38.71 16.09 -0.47
CA THR A 23 -38.26 15.31 0.71
C THR A 23 -38.10 13.80 0.44
N ALA A 24 -38.41 13.32 -0.76
CA ALA A 24 -38.31 11.90 -1.15
C ALA A 24 -36.98 11.51 -1.83
N LEU A 25 -35.96 12.40 -1.82
CA LEU A 25 -34.56 11.96 -1.92
C LEU A 25 -34.12 11.40 -0.57
N GLY A 26 -34.77 10.30 -0.17
CA GLY A 26 -34.53 9.62 1.09
C GLY A 26 -33.04 9.37 1.25
N ARG A 27 -32.49 9.84 2.37
CA ARG A 27 -31.13 9.54 2.82
C ARG A 27 -30.96 8.02 2.83
N ARG A 28 -30.36 7.47 1.77
CA ARG A 28 -30.01 6.06 1.74
C ARG A 28 -28.92 5.86 2.76
N ALA A 29 -29.18 4.99 3.74
CA ALA A 29 -28.17 4.58 4.69
C ALA A 29 -27.09 3.81 3.92
N GLU A 30 -25.99 4.49 3.59
CA GLU A 30 -24.78 3.82 3.12
C GLU A 30 -24.35 2.77 4.15
N HIS A 31 -23.77 1.68 3.67
CA HIS A 31 -23.24 0.65 4.55
C HIS A 31 -22.18 1.27 5.47
N PRO A 32 -22.36 1.25 6.80
CA PRO A 32 -21.53 2.04 7.72
C PRO A 32 -20.04 1.68 7.65
N ILE A 33 -19.72 0.44 7.30
CA ILE A 33 -18.34 -0.01 7.14
C ILE A 33 -17.70 0.56 5.87
N VAL A 34 -18.44 0.70 4.76
CA VAL A 34 -17.89 1.33 3.53
C VAL A 34 -17.52 2.77 3.81
N ARG A 35 -18.33 3.46 4.62
CA ARG A 35 -18.02 4.81 5.09
C ARG A 35 -16.75 4.86 5.93
N VAL A 36 -16.56 3.92 6.87
CA VAL A 36 -15.31 3.83 7.65
C VAL A 36 -14.13 3.54 6.73
N VAL A 37 -14.26 2.60 5.79
CA VAL A 37 -13.21 2.28 4.80
C VAL A 37 -12.84 3.49 3.96
N ALA A 38 -13.81 4.27 3.48
CA ALA A 38 -13.55 5.49 2.71
C ALA A 38 -12.81 6.55 3.53
N LEU A 39 -13.18 6.74 4.81
CA LEU A 39 -12.50 7.68 5.71
C LEU A 39 -11.07 7.22 6.03
N VAL A 40 -10.87 5.93 6.31
CA VAL A 40 -9.54 5.36 6.56
C VAL A 40 -8.69 5.41 5.29
N PHE A 41 -9.26 5.15 4.12
CA PHE A 41 -8.58 5.33 2.83
C PHE A 41 -8.16 6.78 2.61
N ALA A 42 -9.05 7.75 2.88
CA ALA A 42 -8.73 9.17 2.73
C ALA A 42 -7.60 9.58 3.69
N PHE A 43 -7.66 9.14 4.94
CA PHE A 43 -6.59 9.35 5.91
C PHE A 43 -5.26 8.73 5.46
N ALA A 44 -5.27 7.48 5.01
CA ALA A 44 -4.09 6.78 4.50
C ALA A 44 -3.48 7.49 3.28
N SER A 45 -4.35 8.00 2.42
CA SER A 45 -3.98 8.75 1.22
C SER A 45 -3.34 10.10 1.57
N LEU A 46 -3.85 10.82 2.59
CA LEU A 46 -3.21 12.03 3.10
C LEU A 46 -1.84 11.71 3.71
N CYS A 47 -1.72 10.60 4.46
CA CYS A 47 -0.43 10.15 4.97
C CYS A 47 0.57 9.85 3.84
N HIS A 48 0.10 9.32 2.72
CA HIS A 48 0.90 9.07 1.52
C HIS A 48 1.33 10.38 0.82
N LEU A 49 0.42 11.34 0.68
CA LEU A 49 0.72 12.68 0.15
C LEU A 49 1.70 13.48 1.03
N TRP A 50 1.90 13.09 2.28
CA TRP A 50 2.90 13.66 3.19
C TRP A 50 4.29 13.04 3.09
N LEU A 51 4.53 12.10 2.17
CA LEU A 51 5.87 11.59 1.96
C LEU A 51 6.72 12.60 1.19
N LEU A 52 8.03 12.60 1.44
CA LEU A 52 8.98 13.44 0.70
C LEU A 52 8.91 13.21 -0.81
N ASP A 53 8.63 11.98 -1.25
CA ASP A 53 8.45 11.65 -2.67
C ASP A 53 7.30 12.46 -3.31
N ALA A 54 6.23 12.71 -2.55
CA ALA A 54 5.08 13.49 -3.02
C ALA A 54 5.38 14.99 -3.17
N ALA A 55 6.49 15.49 -2.61
CA ALA A 55 6.92 16.88 -2.77
C ALA A 55 7.64 17.15 -4.11
N HIS A 56 7.75 16.15 -5.00
CA HIS A 56 8.33 16.36 -6.32
C HIS A 56 7.45 17.32 -7.16
N PRO A 57 7.99 18.42 -7.74
CA PRO A 57 7.18 19.41 -8.45
C PRO A 57 6.32 18.83 -9.57
N ASP A 58 6.87 17.89 -10.33
CA ASP A 58 6.15 17.18 -11.40
C ASP A 58 4.88 16.46 -10.91
N TRP A 59 4.76 16.17 -9.61
CA TRP A 59 3.63 15.44 -9.04
C TRP A 59 2.52 16.38 -8.57
N TYR A 60 2.75 17.69 -8.46
CA TYR A 60 1.77 18.63 -7.92
C TYR A 60 0.41 18.61 -8.64
N PRO A 61 0.32 18.56 -9.98
CA PRO A 61 -0.98 18.45 -10.65
C PRO A 61 -1.72 17.16 -10.28
N ALA A 62 -1.00 16.04 -10.22
CA ALA A 62 -1.58 14.75 -9.86
C ALA A 62 -2.00 14.70 -8.39
N ASN A 63 -1.20 15.28 -7.49
CA ASN A 63 -1.52 15.42 -6.07
C ASN A 63 -2.75 16.30 -5.85
N ALA A 64 -2.93 17.37 -6.63
CA ALA A 64 -4.12 18.21 -6.57
C ALA A 64 -5.38 17.44 -6.99
N ILE A 65 -5.30 16.65 -8.08
CA ILE A 65 -6.38 15.75 -8.52
C ILE A 65 -6.69 14.73 -7.43
N TYR A 66 -5.64 14.13 -6.84
CA TYR A 66 -5.78 13.16 -5.77
C TYR A 66 -6.50 13.78 -4.57
N LEU A 67 -6.01 14.92 -4.08
CA LEU A 67 -6.60 15.65 -2.95
C LEU A 67 -8.06 16.04 -3.20
N ALA A 68 -8.40 16.49 -4.41
CA ALA A 68 -9.80 16.74 -4.78
C ALA A 68 -10.67 15.48 -4.67
N GLY A 69 -10.15 14.33 -5.11
CA GLY A 69 -10.77 13.03 -4.90
C GLY A 69 -10.99 12.70 -3.41
N LEU A 70 -9.99 12.93 -2.57
CA LEU A 70 -10.06 12.69 -1.12
C LEU A 70 -11.09 13.60 -0.44
N LEU A 71 -11.11 14.89 -0.79
CA LEU A 71 -12.09 15.85 -0.26
C LEU A 71 -13.51 15.45 -0.65
N ALA A 72 -13.71 14.98 -1.88
CA ALA A 72 -15.00 14.46 -2.33
C ALA A 72 -15.45 13.21 -1.53
N LEU A 73 -14.52 12.31 -1.19
CA LEU A 73 -14.79 11.14 -0.35
C LEU A 73 -15.12 11.50 1.10
N CYS A 74 -14.55 12.58 1.65
CA CYS A 74 -14.84 13.00 3.02
C CYS A 74 -16.21 13.68 3.17
N TRP A 75 -16.85 14.08 2.07
CA TRP A 75 -18.12 14.80 2.14
C TRP A 75 -19.27 13.86 2.52
N PRO A 76 -20.04 14.12 3.60
CA PRO A 76 -21.05 13.18 4.12
C PRO A 76 -22.14 12.74 3.13
N ARG A 77 -22.36 13.51 2.06
CA ARG A 77 -23.34 13.20 1.00
C ARG A 77 -22.74 12.45 -0.20
N HIS A 78 -21.42 12.24 -0.23
CA HIS A 78 -20.67 11.76 -1.40
C HIS A 78 -19.67 10.64 -1.09
N ILE A 79 -19.77 9.99 0.07
CA ILE A 79 -18.90 8.85 0.43
C ILE A 79 -19.09 7.67 -0.53
N GLY A 80 -20.29 7.51 -1.11
CA GLY A 80 -20.58 6.62 -2.25
C GLY A 80 -20.38 7.25 -3.64
N ASN A 81 -19.68 8.38 -3.78
CA ASN A 81 -19.49 9.03 -5.08
C ASN A 81 -18.34 8.36 -5.85
N ALA A 82 -18.69 7.70 -6.96
CA ALA A 82 -17.72 7.11 -7.89
C ALA A 82 -16.65 8.13 -8.33
N ALA A 83 -17.01 9.41 -8.50
CA ALA A 83 -16.07 10.44 -8.94
C ALA A 83 -14.92 10.67 -7.95
N GLY A 84 -15.17 10.65 -6.63
CA GLY A 84 -14.11 10.83 -5.63
C GLY A 84 -13.07 9.71 -5.68
N TRP A 85 -13.54 8.46 -5.83
CA TRP A 85 -12.69 7.30 -6.02
C TRP A 85 -11.93 7.33 -7.35
N LEU A 86 -12.58 7.69 -8.45
CA LEU A 86 -11.95 7.75 -9.78
C LEU A 86 -10.93 8.89 -9.88
N LEU A 87 -11.21 10.06 -9.31
CA LEU A 87 -10.23 11.15 -9.19
C LEU A 87 -9.01 10.69 -8.37
N SER A 88 -9.24 9.97 -7.27
CA SER A 88 -8.15 9.39 -6.48
C SER A 88 -7.31 8.39 -7.30
N ALA A 89 -7.96 7.54 -8.10
CA ALA A 89 -7.28 6.60 -8.97
C ALA A 89 -6.43 7.31 -10.04
N VAL A 90 -6.96 8.36 -10.67
CA VAL A 90 -6.20 9.17 -11.65
C VAL A 90 -5.02 9.86 -10.97
N GLY A 91 -5.26 10.50 -9.83
CA GLY A 91 -4.23 11.21 -9.07
C GLY A 91 -3.07 10.32 -8.63
N VAL A 92 -3.34 9.08 -8.20
CA VAL A 92 -2.30 8.10 -7.86
C VAL A 92 -1.68 7.45 -9.10
N GLY A 93 -2.48 7.21 -10.14
CA GLY A 93 -2.03 6.57 -11.37
C GLY A 93 -1.00 7.41 -12.14
N ILE A 94 -1.12 8.74 -12.14
CA ILE A 94 -0.21 9.60 -12.90
C ILE A 94 1.25 9.47 -12.39
N PRO A 95 1.57 9.69 -11.10
CA PRO A 95 2.92 9.49 -10.58
C PRO A 95 3.44 8.08 -10.79
N LEU A 96 2.56 7.08 -10.60
CA LEU A 96 2.87 5.67 -10.79
C LEU A 96 3.36 5.38 -12.20
N PHE A 97 2.57 5.71 -13.23
CA PHE A 97 2.87 5.35 -14.61
C PHE A 97 3.86 6.29 -15.29
N PHE A 98 3.89 7.58 -14.92
CA PHE A 98 4.65 8.59 -15.66
C PHE A 98 5.83 9.19 -14.89
N HIS A 99 5.80 9.19 -13.55
CA HIS A 99 6.81 9.90 -12.75
C HIS A 99 7.70 8.99 -11.89
N ARG A 100 7.77 7.69 -12.21
CA ARG A 100 8.71 6.72 -11.59
C ARG A 100 8.53 6.59 -10.08
N ASP A 101 7.31 6.76 -9.59
CA ASP A 101 6.98 6.44 -8.20
C ASP A 101 7.45 5.00 -7.91
N PRO A 102 8.33 4.78 -6.91
CA PRO A 102 8.83 3.44 -6.59
C PRO A 102 7.95 2.69 -5.57
N LEU A 103 6.88 3.31 -5.06
CA LEU A 103 6.22 2.84 -3.85
C LEU A 103 5.15 1.80 -4.18
N THR A 104 5.25 0.62 -3.58
CA THR A 104 4.22 -0.44 -3.72
C THR A 104 2.87 0.01 -3.17
N GLN A 105 2.87 0.87 -2.14
CA GLN A 105 1.65 1.38 -1.54
C GLN A 105 0.77 2.18 -2.53
N SER A 106 1.38 2.86 -3.50
CA SER A 106 0.67 3.59 -4.57
C SER A 106 -0.11 2.64 -5.47
N MET A 107 0.47 1.47 -5.77
CA MET A 107 -0.23 0.42 -6.52
C MET A 107 -1.44 -0.09 -5.73
N ILE A 108 -1.29 -0.33 -4.43
CA ILE A 108 -2.42 -0.78 -3.58
C ILE A 108 -3.52 0.28 -3.53
N LEU A 109 -3.16 1.56 -3.34
CA LEU A 109 -4.10 2.69 -3.37
C LEU A 109 -4.81 2.80 -4.73
N LEU A 110 -4.09 2.58 -5.84
CA LEU A 110 -4.66 2.56 -7.18
C LEU A 110 -5.68 1.42 -7.32
N PHE A 111 -5.35 0.19 -6.92
CA PHE A 111 -6.29 -0.93 -6.98
C PHE A 111 -7.53 -0.71 -6.09
N PHE A 112 -7.35 -0.16 -4.88
CA PHE A 112 -8.45 0.21 -3.99
C PHE A 112 -9.37 1.25 -4.63
N SER A 113 -8.80 2.35 -5.14
CA SER A 113 -9.58 3.44 -5.70
C SER A 113 -10.25 3.11 -7.03
N THR A 114 -9.55 2.43 -7.94
CA THR A 114 -10.13 1.97 -9.22
C THR A 114 -11.25 0.96 -9.00
N SER A 115 -11.05 -0.03 -8.13
CA SER A 115 -12.08 -1.03 -7.86
C SER A 115 -13.32 -0.40 -7.21
N ALA A 116 -13.14 0.53 -6.27
CA ALA A 116 -14.27 1.21 -5.64
C ALA A 116 -15.02 2.14 -6.60
N GLY A 117 -14.29 2.98 -7.33
CA GLY A 117 -14.87 3.87 -8.34
C GLY A 117 -15.59 3.11 -9.45
N GLY A 118 -14.96 2.07 -10.00
CA GLY A 118 -15.54 1.21 -11.03
C GLY A 118 -16.78 0.45 -10.55
N SER A 119 -16.75 -0.09 -9.33
CA SER A 119 -17.91 -0.79 -8.74
C SER A 119 -19.13 0.13 -8.61
N LEU A 120 -18.91 1.35 -8.13
CA LEU A 120 -19.97 2.36 -7.98
C LEU A 120 -20.47 2.84 -9.35
N LEU A 121 -19.57 3.06 -10.31
CA LEU A 121 -19.93 3.47 -11.67
C LEU A 121 -20.79 2.41 -12.38
N ILE A 122 -20.34 1.15 -12.37
CA ILE A 122 -21.09 0.03 -12.97
C ILE A 122 -22.46 -0.12 -12.30
N SER A 123 -22.51 -0.02 -10.96
CA SER A 123 -23.76 -0.06 -10.22
C SER A 123 -24.73 1.06 -10.61
N ASN A 124 -24.22 2.26 -10.91
CA ASN A 124 -25.03 3.39 -11.35
C ASN A 124 -25.53 3.22 -12.79
N LEU A 125 -24.68 2.69 -13.68
CA LEU A 125 -25.00 2.50 -15.11
C LEU A 125 -25.99 1.37 -15.36
N LEU A 126 -25.88 0.25 -14.64
CA LEU A 126 -26.70 -0.94 -14.91
C LEU A 126 -28.17 -0.82 -14.49
N HIS A 127 -28.61 0.31 -13.93
CA HIS A 127 -29.99 0.57 -13.49
C HIS A 127 -30.66 -0.59 -12.72
N LEU A 128 -29.86 -1.45 -12.06
CA LEU A 128 -30.36 -2.50 -11.19
C LEU A 128 -31.28 -1.84 -10.16
N ARG A 129 -32.38 -2.50 -9.78
CA ARG A 129 -33.31 -2.01 -8.75
C ARG A 129 -32.49 -1.34 -7.66
N LYS A 130 -32.70 -0.02 -7.48
CA LYS A 130 -31.69 0.89 -6.90
C LYS A 130 -31.12 0.47 -5.53
N ARG A 131 -31.83 -0.41 -4.79
CA ARG A 131 -31.41 -0.96 -3.50
C ARG A 131 -30.38 -2.09 -3.63
N ASP A 132 -30.60 -3.03 -4.55
CA ASP A 132 -29.74 -4.21 -4.75
C ASP A 132 -28.38 -3.82 -5.34
N ALA A 133 -28.38 -2.78 -6.19
CA ALA A 133 -27.19 -2.23 -6.81
C ALA A 133 -26.17 -1.71 -5.77
N GLN A 134 -26.64 -0.90 -4.81
CA GLN A 134 -25.77 -0.30 -3.78
C GLN A 134 -25.23 -1.34 -2.80
N ALA A 135 -26.05 -2.34 -2.44
CA ALA A 135 -25.60 -3.47 -1.63
C ALA A 135 -24.53 -4.28 -2.37
N GLY A 136 -24.74 -4.55 -3.67
CA GLY A 136 -23.77 -5.22 -4.53
C GLY A 136 -22.44 -4.47 -4.66
N ALA A 137 -22.48 -3.15 -4.87
CA ALA A 137 -21.28 -2.32 -4.95
C ALA A 137 -20.51 -2.29 -3.62
N SER A 138 -21.23 -2.11 -2.50
CA SER A 138 -20.64 -2.15 -1.15
C SER A 138 -19.97 -3.49 -0.88
N TRP A 139 -20.64 -4.59 -1.23
CA TRP A 139 -20.08 -5.94 -1.10
C TRP A 139 -18.81 -6.10 -1.94
N LEU A 140 -18.83 -5.69 -3.21
CA LEU A 140 -17.69 -5.79 -4.12
C LEU A 140 -16.48 -5.00 -3.61
N ILE A 141 -16.68 -3.75 -3.19
CA ILE A 141 -15.64 -2.91 -2.57
C ILE A 141 -14.99 -3.63 -1.40
N LEU A 142 -15.79 -4.08 -0.44
CA LEU A 142 -15.27 -4.71 0.77
C LEU A 142 -14.51 -6.00 0.44
N ARG A 143 -15.02 -6.84 -0.48
CA ARG A 143 -14.35 -8.08 -0.85
C ARG A 143 -13.06 -7.88 -1.63
N VAL A 144 -13.01 -6.90 -2.53
CA VAL A 144 -11.78 -6.57 -3.25
C VAL A 144 -10.73 -6.05 -2.27
N PHE A 145 -11.09 -5.13 -1.37
CA PHE A 145 -10.17 -4.62 -0.35
C PHE A 145 -9.64 -5.74 0.55
N GLN A 146 -10.52 -6.62 1.03
CA GLN A 146 -10.15 -7.80 1.82
C GLN A 146 -9.19 -8.73 1.06
N GLY A 147 -9.51 -9.05 -0.19
CA GLY A 147 -8.72 -9.94 -1.03
C GLY A 147 -7.34 -9.39 -1.32
N ILE A 148 -7.24 -8.13 -1.76
CA ILE A 148 -5.97 -7.43 -1.98
C ILE A 148 -5.15 -7.39 -0.69
N THR A 149 -5.76 -7.07 0.45
CA THR A 149 -5.06 -7.02 1.75
C THR A 149 -4.41 -8.35 2.09
N VAL A 150 -5.16 -9.45 1.98
CA VAL A 150 -4.65 -10.80 2.23
C VAL A 150 -3.56 -11.16 1.22
N CYS A 151 -3.78 -10.90 -0.07
CA CYS A 151 -2.80 -11.15 -1.11
C CYS A 151 -1.51 -10.36 -0.88
N THR A 152 -1.57 -9.10 -0.44
CA THR A 152 -0.38 -8.30 -0.12
C THR A 152 0.47 -8.97 0.95
N TYR A 153 -0.13 -9.44 2.05
CA TYR A 153 0.62 -10.12 3.10
C TYR A 153 1.16 -11.49 2.66
N LEU A 154 0.39 -12.26 1.89
CA LEU A 154 0.85 -13.54 1.34
C LEU A 154 2.02 -13.34 0.36
N LEU A 155 1.92 -12.32 -0.52
CA LEU A 155 2.99 -11.97 -1.45
C LEU A 155 4.22 -11.45 -0.71
N ALA A 156 4.06 -10.59 0.28
CA ALA A 156 5.18 -10.08 1.07
C ALA A 156 5.93 -11.22 1.78
N ALA A 157 5.20 -12.19 2.35
CA ALA A 157 5.77 -13.39 2.94
C ALA A 157 6.47 -14.27 1.88
N LEU A 158 5.82 -14.50 0.73
CA LEU A 158 6.38 -15.27 -0.38
C LEU A 158 7.70 -14.66 -0.90
N HIS A 159 7.73 -13.34 -1.08
CA HIS A 159 8.93 -12.61 -1.53
C HIS A 159 10.10 -12.71 -0.55
N LYS A 160 9.81 -12.91 0.74
CA LYS A 160 10.81 -13.15 1.80
C LYS A 160 11.28 -14.61 1.87
N LEU A 161 10.64 -15.54 1.16
CA LEU A 161 11.14 -16.92 0.99
C LEU A 161 12.28 -16.96 -0.03
N ASN A 162 13.41 -16.33 0.32
CA ASN A 162 14.62 -16.27 -0.50
C ASN A 162 15.88 -16.43 0.37
N ARG A 163 16.99 -16.85 -0.25
CA ARG A 163 18.24 -17.20 0.45
C ARG A 163 18.84 -16.04 1.25
N GLU A 164 18.83 -14.83 0.70
CA GLU A 164 19.46 -13.66 1.33
C GLU A 164 18.62 -13.12 2.49
N PHE A 165 17.30 -13.28 2.46
CA PHE A 165 16.44 -12.88 3.56
C PHE A 165 16.71 -13.68 4.84
N PHE A 166 17.04 -14.97 4.70
CA PHE A 166 17.41 -15.83 5.84
C PHE A 166 18.88 -15.78 6.22
N ALA A 167 19.73 -15.15 5.40
CA ALA A 167 21.14 -14.92 5.71
C ALA A 167 21.28 -13.64 6.56
N PRO A 168 21.65 -13.72 7.85
CA PRO A 168 21.56 -12.56 8.75
C PRO A 168 22.39 -11.34 8.32
N ASP A 169 23.47 -11.55 7.58
CA ASP A 169 24.35 -10.47 7.10
C ASP A 169 23.77 -9.68 5.92
N TYR A 170 22.76 -10.24 5.25
CA TYR A 170 22.10 -9.63 4.09
C TYR A 170 20.62 -9.31 4.35
N SER A 171 20.04 -9.90 5.39
CA SER A 171 18.61 -9.84 5.69
C SER A 171 18.11 -8.43 5.97
N CYS A 172 17.08 -8.03 5.24
CA CYS A 172 16.33 -6.81 5.53
C CYS A 172 15.63 -6.83 6.90
N ALA A 173 15.32 -8.01 7.45
CA ALA A 173 14.74 -8.12 8.79
C ALA A 173 15.73 -7.73 9.88
N VAL A 174 16.97 -8.23 9.77
CA VAL A 174 18.07 -7.87 10.69
C VAL A 174 18.36 -6.38 10.60
N TYR A 175 18.47 -5.84 9.38
CA TYR A 175 18.63 -4.41 9.16
C TYR A 175 17.50 -3.58 9.80
N GLY A 176 16.24 -4.00 9.66
CA GLY A 176 15.10 -3.33 10.28
C GLY A 176 15.17 -3.30 11.80
N VAL A 177 15.58 -4.41 12.44
CA VAL A 177 15.80 -4.47 13.90
C VAL A 177 16.97 -3.56 14.31
N ASP A 178 18.08 -3.60 13.57
CA ASP A 178 19.22 -2.70 13.81
C ASP A 178 18.79 -1.24 13.72
N LYS A 179 17.99 -0.87 12.71
CA LYS A 179 17.45 0.48 12.56
C LYS A 179 16.50 0.86 13.69
N LEU A 180 15.69 -0.05 14.19
CA LEU A 180 14.79 0.22 15.32
C LEU A 180 15.56 0.47 16.61
N PHE A 181 16.57 -0.36 16.89
CA PHE A 181 17.42 -0.19 18.08
C PHE A 181 18.24 1.10 17.99
N ASN A 182 18.80 1.39 16.82
CA ASN A 182 19.48 2.66 16.58
C ASN A 182 18.52 3.85 16.70
N TYR A 183 17.29 3.73 16.19
CA TYR A 183 16.26 4.76 16.31
C TYR A 183 15.98 5.09 17.77
N TRP A 184 15.89 4.12 18.66
CA TRP A 184 15.68 4.34 20.10
C TRP A 184 16.97 4.44 20.94
N HIS A 185 18.14 4.51 20.31
CA HIS A 185 19.43 4.47 20.99
C HIS A 185 19.57 3.33 22.03
N LEU A 186 18.97 2.17 21.75
CA LEU A 186 19.05 0.99 22.59
C LEU A 186 20.30 0.18 22.24
N ASN A 187 20.93 -0.40 23.26
CA ASN A 187 22.09 -1.27 23.06
C ASN A 187 21.63 -2.62 22.45
N LEU A 188 22.14 -2.97 21.27
CA LEU A 188 21.89 -4.26 20.62
C LEU A 188 22.35 -5.46 21.47
N ALA A 189 23.27 -5.25 22.42
CA ALA A 189 23.68 -6.27 23.39
C ALA A 189 22.57 -6.69 24.36
N LEU A 190 21.46 -5.94 24.44
CA LEU A 190 20.27 -6.33 25.21
C LEU A 190 19.47 -7.44 24.54
N LEU A 191 19.67 -7.68 23.24
CA LEU A 191 19.02 -8.77 22.53
C LEU A 191 19.70 -10.12 22.85
N PRO A 192 18.92 -11.22 22.91
CA PRO A 192 19.47 -12.53 23.20
C PRO A 192 20.49 -12.96 22.14
N ALA A 193 21.46 -13.79 22.54
CA ALA A 193 22.35 -14.43 21.58
C ALA A 193 21.53 -15.16 20.50
N GLY A 194 21.87 -14.95 19.23
CA GLY A 194 21.15 -15.54 18.09
C GLY A 194 19.93 -14.74 17.59
N TRP A 195 19.62 -13.56 18.15
CA TRP A 195 18.50 -12.72 17.66
C TRP A 195 18.56 -12.45 16.15
N ARG A 196 19.78 -12.27 15.60
CA ARG A 196 20.01 -12.05 14.16
C ARG A 196 19.49 -13.22 13.31
N GLY A 197 19.57 -14.45 13.81
CA GLY A 197 19.01 -15.63 13.16
C GLY A 197 17.49 -15.73 13.29
N LEU A 198 16.90 -15.15 14.34
CA LEU A 198 15.45 -15.17 14.59
C LEU A 198 14.70 -14.06 13.84
N ALA A 199 15.35 -12.93 13.56
CA ALA A 199 14.69 -11.77 12.93
C ALA A 199 14.04 -12.07 11.57
N PRO A 200 14.66 -12.81 10.63
CA PRO A 200 14.00 -13.20 9.39
C PRO A 200 12.71 -14.00 9.63
N TRP A 201 12.75 -14.96 10.55
CA TRP A 201 11.60 -15.81 10.87
C TRP A 201 10.47 -15.03 11.54
N SER A 202 10.80 -14.12 12.46
CA SER A 202 9.77 -13.31 13.13
C SER A 202 9.03 -12.42 12.15
N VAL A 203 9.73 -11.83 11.16
CA VAL A 203 9.10 -11.02 10.11
C VAL A 203 8.24 -11.87 9.19
N LEU A 204 8.72 -13.03 8.75
CA LEU A 204 7.96 -13.96 7.92
C LEU A 204 6.67 -14.44 8.62
N VAL A 205 6.80 -14.87 9.89
CA VAL A 205 5.66 -15.27 10.72
C VAL A 205 4.71 -14.09 10.97
N GLY A 206 5.26 -12.89 11.11
CA GLY A 206 4.51 -11.63 11.17
C GLY A 206 3.54 -11.51 9.99
N GLU A 207 4.07 -11.42 8.78
CA GLU A 207 3.28 -11.21 7.56
C GLU A 207 2.34 -12.39 7.24
N LEU A 208 2.86 -13.61 7.28
CA LEU A 208 2.05 -14.81 7.02
C LEU A 208 0.96 -14.97 8.08
N GLY A 209 1.28 -14.71 9.35
CA GLY A 209 0.33 -14.77 10.46
C GLY A 209 -0.84 -13.82 10.29
N ILE A 210 -0.60 -12.57 9.85
CA ILE A 210 -1.69 -11.62 9.54
C ILE A 210 -2.63 -12.21 8.48
N ALA A 211 -2.08 -12.71 7.37
CA ALA A 211 -2.88 -13.30 6.28
C ALA A 211 -3.69 -14.52 6.74
N LEU A 212 -3.05 -15.46 7.44
CA LEU A 212 -3.68 -16.68 7.93
C LEU A 212 -4.81 -16.35 8.91
N LEU A 213 -4.61 -15.41 9.84
CA LEU A 213 -5.64 -14.97 10.78
C LEU A 213 -6.87 -14.42 10.06
N TYR A 214 -6.72 -13.70 8.95
CA TYR A 214 -7.87 -13.29 8.13
C TYR A 214 -8.56 -14.48 7.45
N LEU A 215 -7.79 -15.39 6.86
CA LEU A 215 -8.32 -16.57 6.17
C LEU A 215 -9.11 -17.49 7.10
N VAL A 216 -8.67 -17.64 8.36
CA VAL A 216 -9.39 -18.42 9.39
C VAL A 216 -10.47 -17.62 10.14
N GLY A 217 -10.77 -16.39 9.69
CA GLY A 217 -11.84 -15.55 10.24
C GLY A 217 -11.53 -14.89 11.59
N LYS A 218 -10.27 -14.95 12.07
CA LYS A 218 -9.78 -14.36 13.33
C LYS A 218 -9.32 -12.90 13.16
N ARG A 219 -10.13 -12.08 12.48
CA ARG A 219 -9.81 -10.68 12.11
C ARG A 219 -9.38 -9.76 13.25
N ARG A 220 -9.93 -9.91 14.47
CA ARG A 220 -9.58 -9.03 15.60
C ARG A 220 -8.12 -9.25 16.04
N TRP A 221 -7.69 -10.51 16.05
CA TRP A 221 -6.30 -10.88 16.27
C TRP A 221 -5.42 -10.40 15.12
N ALA A 222 -5.89 -10.54 13.87
CA ALA A 222 -5.17 -10.03 12.71
C ALA A 222 -4.94 -8.51 12.79
N TRP A 223 -5.90 -7.72 13.28
CA TRP A 223 -5.72 -6.28 13.51
C TRP A 223 -4.65 -6.00 14.55
N ALA A 224 -4.77 -6.58 15.75
CA ALA A 224 -3.79 -6.34 16.80
C ALA A 224 -2.37 -6.74 16.38
N TRP A 225 -2.25 -7.91 15.75
CA TRP A 225 -0.99 -8.40 15.21
C TRP A 225 -0.44 -7.49 14.11
N ALA A 226 -1.29 -7.02 13.19
CA ALA A 226 -0.89 -6.05 12.18
C ALA A 226 -0.38 -4.75 12.80
N VAL A 227 -1.05 -4.17 13.79
CA VAL A 227 -0.57 -2.93 14.42
C VAL A 227 0.80 -3.12 15.08
N VAL A 228 0.97 -4.18 15.88
CA VAL A 228 2.26 -4.51 16.51
C VAL A 228 3.36 -4.66 15.46
N PHE A 229 3.07 -5.38 14.37
CA PHE A 229 4.02 -5.61 13.29
C PHE A 229 4.40 -4.32 12.53
N HIS A 230 3.46 -3.41 12.33
CA HIS A 230 3.70 -2.20 11.52
C HIS A 230 4.34 -1.04 12.29
N ILE A 231 4.22 -0.99 13.63
CA ILE A 231 4.85 0.08 14.43
C ILE A 231 6.36 0.19 14.12
N PRO A 232 7.18 -0.86 14.25
CA PRO A 232 8.61 -0.79 13.92
C PRO A 232 8.88 -0.36 12.47
N LEU A 233 8.08 -0.88 11.53
CA LEU A 233 8.23 -0.58 10.11
C LEU A 233 7.94 0.89 9.81
N THR A 234 6.90 1.47 10.42
CA THR A 234 6.56 2.88 10.26
C THR A 234 7.68 3.77 10.81
N LEU A 235 8.28 3.41 11.94
CA LEU A 235 9.35 4.21 12.55
C LEU A 235 10.65 4.23 11.75
N THR A 236 10.93 3.19 10.95
CA THR A 236 12.28 2.96 10.41
C THR A 236 12.37 2.88 8.89
N MET A 237 11.42 2.22 8.21
CA MET A 237 11.62 1.81 6.81
C MET A 237 10.47 2.19 5.87
N ALA A 238 9.23 2.21 6.35
CA ALA A 238 8.04 2.34 5.50
C ALA A 238 6.95 3.18 6.20
N PRO A 239 7.17 4.51 6.37
CA PRO A 239 6.35 5.34 7.24
C PRO A 239 4.86 5.41 6.85
N ALA A 240 4.52 5.31 5.56
CA ALA A 240 3.13 5.38 5.10
C ALA A 240 2.46 4.00 4.86
N PHE A 241 3.24 2.91 4.78
CA PHE A 241 2.71 1.62 4.32
C PHE A 241 1.64 1.05 5.27
N ALA A 242 1.86 1.17 6.58
CA ALA A 242 0.91 0.76 7.60
C ALA A 242 -0.48 1.36 7.39
N PHE A 243 -0.53 2.67 7.10
CA PHE A 243 -1.78 3.40 6.94
C PHE A 243 -2.54 2.97 5.69
N VAL A 244 -1.83 2.74 4.57
CA VAL A 244 -2.44 2.19 3.35
C VAL A 244 -3.07 0.83 3.63
N MET A 245 -2.39 -0.02 4.40
CA MET A 245 -2.95 -1.32 4.80
C MET A 245 -4.14 -1.19 5.75
N PHE A 246 -4.24 -0.14 6.58
CA PHE A 246 -5.42 0.07 7.45
C PHE A 246 -6.73 0.24 6.68
N ALA A 247 -6.71 0.80 5.47
CA ALA A 247 -7.91 0.86 4.63
C ALA A 247 -8.42 -0.55 4.29
N GLY A 248 -7.48 -1.45 3.98
CA GLY A 248 -7.73 -2.87 3.77
C GLY A 248 -8.22 -3.60 5.03
N HIS A 249 -7.57 -3.35 6.17
CA HIS A 249 -7.95 -3.92 7.46
C HIS A 249 -9.35 -3.48 7.91
N ALA A 250 -9.72 -2.21 7.67
CA ALA A 250 -11.06 -1.68 7.95
C ALA A 250 -12.14 -2.40 7.15
N ALA A 251 -11.84 -2.93 5.96
CA ALA A 251 -12.79 -3.69 5.17
C ALA A 251 -13.22 -5.02 5.82
N PHE A 252 -12.47 -5.51 6.82
CA PHE A 252 -12.85 -6.69 7.62
C PHE A 252 -13.81 -6.37 8.77
N LEU A 253 -14.06 -5.10 9.09
CA LEU A 253 -14.97 -4.72 10.17
C LEU A 253 -16.35 -5.31 9.96
N ARG A 254 -16.97 -5.80 11.05
CA ARG A 254 -18.41 -6.07 11.11
C ARG A 254 -19.11 -4.95 11.88
N PRO A 255 -20.43 -4.76 11.73
CA PRO A 255 -21.17 -3.74 12.50
C PRO A 255 -20.97 -3.88 14.01
N ALA A 256 -20.94 -5.12 14.51
CA ALA A 256 -20.65 -5.42 15.91
C ALA A 256 -19.24 -4.98 16.33
N ASP A 257 -18.23 -5.14 15.46
CA ASP A 257 -16.86 -4.69 15.75
C ASP A 257 -16.80 -3.16 15.81
N LEU A 258 -17.47 -2.48 14.89
CA LEU A 258 -17.53 -1.02 14.89
C LEU A 258 -18.20 -0.47 16.16
N ALA A 259 -19.33 -1.05 16.55
CA ALA A 259 -20.01 -0.68 17.78
C ALA A 259 -19.15 -0.97 19.03
N HIS A 260 -18.43 -2.09 19.04
CA HIS A 260 -17.52 -2.47 20.12
C HIS A 260 -16.30 -1.54 20.22
N LEU A 261 -15.65 -1.26 19.10
CA LEU A 261 -14.51 -0.34 19.03
C LEU A 261 -14.93 1.07 19.45
N ARG A 262 -16.10 1.54 18.99
CA ARG A 262 -16.64 2.85 19.42
C ARG A 262 -16.88 2.90 20.92
N ARG A 263 -17.53 1.88 21.51
CA ARG A 263 -17.75 1.81 22.96
C ARG A 263 -16.44 1.75 23.73
N THR A 264 -15.47 0.97 23.25
CA THR A 264 -14.15 0.84 23.87
C THR A 264 -13.41 2.16 23.84
N LEU A 265 -13.38 2.83 22.67
CA LEU A 265 -12.75 4.13 22.51
C LEU A 265 -13.44 5.19 23.36
N GLN A 266 -14.78 5.22 23.43
CA GLN A 266 -15.50 6.19 24.27
C GLN A 266 -15.22 5.99 25.76
N ARG A 267 -15.16 4.74 26.23
CA ARG A 267 -14.86 4.42 27.64
C ARG A 267 -13.41 4.71 28.00
N ASN A 268 -12.49 4.44 27.08
CA ASN A 268 -11.05 4.53 27.31
C ASN A 268 -10.41 5.71 26.56
N LEU A 269 -11.18 6.74 26.18
CA LEU A 269 -10.65 7.82 25.34
C LEU A 269 -9.47 8.50 26.03
N LEU A 270 -9.70 8.99 27.25
CA LEU A 270 -8.66 9.68 28.01
C LEU A 270 -7.45 8.76 28.30
N PRO A 271 -7.59 7.52 28.80
CA PRO A 271 -6.47 6.59 28.92
C PRO A 271 -5.72 6.33 27.60
N THR A 272 -6.44 6.22 26.49
CA THR A 272 -5.84 5.99 25.16
C THR A 272 -5.02 7.20 24.72
N LEU A 273 -5.55 8.42 24.88
CA LEU A 273 -4.85 9.66 24.54
C LEU A 273 -3.61 9.85 25.43
N ILE A 274 -3.73 9.61 26.74
CA ILE A 274 -2.60 9.70 27.68
C ILE A 274 -1.55 8.64 27.34
N GLY A 275 -1.95 7.39 27.15
CA GLY A 275 -1.04 6.28 26.85
C GLY A 275 -0.32 6.47 25.51
N ALA A 276 -1.04 6.87 24.46
CA ALA A 276 -0.44 7.14 23.15
C ALA A 276 0.56 8.30 23.21
N THR A 277 0.21 9.39 23.91
CA THR A 277 1.11 10.53 24.13
C THR A 277 2.33 10.12 24.94
N ALA A 278 2.16 9.36 26.03
CA ALA A 278 3.26 8.88 26.86
C ALA A 278 4.22 7.96 26.08
N LEU A 279 3.70 7.02 25.30
CA LEU A 279 4.52 6.13 24.47
C LEU A 279 5.25 6.87 23.36
N THR A 280 4.58 7.82 22.69
CA THR A 280 5.22 8.67 21.67
C THR A 280 6.30 9.55 22.31
N ALA A 281 6.02 10.18 23.46
CA ALA A 281 7.00 10.98 24.18
C ALA A 281 8.21 10.15 24.64
N ALA A 282 7.98 8.92 25.13
CA ALA A 282 9.04 7.99 25.49
C ALA A 282 9.89 7.61 24.26
N SER A 283 9.25 7.29 23.13
CA SER A 283 9.92 6.99 21.87
C SER A 283 10.78 8.17 21.37
N LEU A 284 10.24 9.39 21.38
CA LEU A 284 10.96 10.61 21.02
C LEU A 284 12.13 10.91 21.97
N TRP A 285 11.91 10.73 23.28
CA TRP A 285 12.95 10.90 24.28
C TRP A 285 14.10 9.90 24.06
N MET A 286 13.78 8.64 23.76
CA MET A 286 14.76 7.63 23.40
C MET A 286 15.44 7.92 22.06
N HIS A 287 14.74 8.56 21.11
CA HIS A 287 15.29 8.91 19.80
C HIS A 287 16.35 10.00 19.82
N ARG A 288 16.37 10.87 20.86
CA ARG A 288 17.36 11.95 21.06
C ARG A 288 17.51 12.95 19.90
N ALA A 289 16.64 12.88 18.90
CA ALA A 289 16.57 13.80 17.78
C ALA A 289 15.10 14.15 17.51
N LEU A 290 14.86 15.31 16.90
CA LEU A 290 13.53 15.60 16.37
C LEU A 290 13.39 14.81 15.06
N PRO A 291 12.47 13.83 14.98
CA PRO A 291 12.23 13.15 13.73
C PRO A 291 11.56 14.12 12.74
N GLU A 292 11.37 13.66 11.50
CA GLU A 292 10.48 14.34 10.58
C GLU A 292 9.14 14.61 11.28
N TRP A 293 8.67 15.85 11.27
CA TRP A 293 7.50 16.28 12.05
C TRP A 293 6.24 15.44 11.75
N THR A 294 6.14 14.86 10.56
CA THR A 294 5.04 13.97 10.14
C THR A 294 5.05 12.62 10.86
N MET A 295 6.20 12.20 11.42
CA MET A 295 6.34 10.93 12.13
C MET A 295 5.64 10.94 13.48
N ILE A 296 5.65 12.08 14.18
CA ILE A 296 5.03 12.22 15.51
C ILE A 296 3.53 11.87 15.49
N PRO A 297 2.67 12.47 14.63
CA PRO A 297 1.26 12.12 14.60
C PRO A 297 1.01 10.69 14.08
N ARG A 298 1.86 10.18 13.18
CA ARG A 298 1.77 8.80 12.66
C ARG A 298 2.03 7.78 13.78
N GLU A 299 3.13 7.94 14.50
CA GLU A 299 3.49 7.09 15.63
C GLU A 299 2.42 7.15 16.72
N TRP A 300 2.00 8.35 17.10
CA TRP A 300 0.95 8.55 18.11
C TRP A 300 -0.34 7.81 17.76
N LEU A 301 -0.76 7.88 16.49
CA LEU A 301 -1.96 7.18 16.03
C LEU A 301 -1.81 5.66 16.10
N LEU A 302 -0.64 5.12 15.79
CA LEU A 302 -0.37 3.68 15.90
C LEU A 302 -0.44 3.20 17.34
N TRP A 303 0.14 3.97 18.29
CA TRP A 303 0.03 3.66 19.72
C TRP A 303 -1.42 3.74 20.22
N ALA A 304 -2.15 4.79 19.84
CA ALA A 304 -3.56 4.95 20.20
C ALA A 304 -4.41 3.77 19.68
N MET A 305 -4.16 3.34 18.44
CA MET A 305 -4.85 2.22 17.84
C MET A 305 -4.48 0.90 18.52
N LEU A 306 -3.20 0.67 18.86
CA LEU A 306 -2.78 -0.52 19.60
C LEU A 306 -3.50 -0.62 20.95
N ILE A 307 -3.48 0.46 21.73
CA ILE A 307 -4.15 0.51 23.05
C ILE A 307 -5.65 0.24 22.90
N THR A 308 -6.30 0.86 21.90
CA THR A 308 -7.72 0.65 21.64
C THR A 308 -8.03 -0.80 21.26
N LEU A 309 -7.22 -1.41 20.40
CA LEU A 309 -7.40 -2.79 19.94
C LEU A 309 -7.16 -3.79 21.07
N VAL A 310 -6.14 -3.59 21.90
CA VAL A 310 -5.88 -4.43 23.08
C VAL A 310 -7.03 -4.31 24.07
N GLY A 311 -7.49 -3.09 24.38
CA GLY A 311 -8.66 -2.87 25.24
C GLY A 311 -9.92 -3.53 24.67
N ALA A 312 -10.11 -3.50 23.35
CA ALA A 312 -11.23 -4.15 22.69
C ALA A 312 -11.15 -5.68 22.73
N LEU A 313 -9.94 -6.25 22.62
CA LEU A 313 -9.70 -7.70 22.73
C LEU A 313 -9.90 -8.23 24.14
N LEU A 314 -9.48 -7.47 25.15
CA LEU A 314 -9.59 -7.85 26.56
C LEU A 314 -10.99 -7.64 27.14
N SER A 315 -11.85 -6.88 26.46
CA SER A 315 -13.21 -6.59 26.95
C SER A 315 -14.13 -7.81 26.83
N PRO A 316 -14.68 -8.35 27.94
CA PRO A 316 -15.54 -9.54 27.93
C PRO A 316 -16.87 -9.35 27.18
N SER A 317 -17.25 -8.11 26.87
CA SER A 317 -18.48 -7.76 26.13
C SER A 317 -18.48 -8.20 24.65
N ALA A 318 -17.41 -8.82 24.17
CA ALA A 318 -17.17 -9.02 22.74
C ALA A 318 -17.66 -10.38 22.18
N GLN A 319 -18.29 -11.22 23.02
CA GLN A 319 -18.68 -12.60 22.70
C GLN A 319 -20.18 -12.84 22.46
N THR A 320 -21.04 -11.81 22.52
CA THR A 320 -22.37 -11.96 21.92
C THR A 320 -22.21 -11.88 20.41
N ASP A 321 -21.95 -13.04 19.81
CA ASP A 321 -22.13 -13.32 18.39
C ASP A 321 -23.61 -13.10 18.06
N SER A 322 -24.03 -11.84 17.98
CA SER A 322 -25.25 -11.52 17.25
C SER A 322 -24.99 -12.00 15.83
N GLU A 323 -25.64 -13.10 15.48
CA GLU A 323 -25.68 -13.63 14.12
C GLU A 323 -25.96 -12.45 13.19
N VAL A 324 -24.92 -12.00 12.50
CA VAL A 324 -25.08 -11.03 11.44
C VAL A 324 -25.96 -11.76 10.43
N ALA A 325 -27.18 -11.24 10.24
CA ALA A 325 -28.14 -11.80 9.30
C ALA A 325 -27.39 -12.21 8.03
N PRO A 326 -27.59 -13.45 7.54
CA PRO A 326 -26.82 -13.99 6.43
C PRO A 326 -26.84 -12.98 5.30
N CYS A 327 -25.68 -12.39 5.01
CA CYS A 327 -25.54 -11.49 3.87
C CYS A 327 -26.07 -12.25 2.65
N GLU A 328 -27.04 -11.66 1.96
CA GLU A 328 -27.58 -12.24 0.74
C GLU A 328 -26.41 -12.69 -0.14
N LYS A 329 -26.50 -13.93 -0.62
CA LYS A 329 -25.42 -14.50 -1.43
C LYS A 329 -25.25 -13.59 -2.64
N PRO A 330 -24.05 -13.00 -2.84
CA PRO A 330 -23.79 -12.13 -3.99
C PRO A 330 -24.04 -12.90 -5.29
N SER A 331 -24.41 -12.17 -6.34
CA SER A 331 -24.56 -12.77 -7.67
C SER A 331 -23.26 -13.44 -8.13
N ARG A 332 -23.37 -14.47 -8.97
CA ARG A 332 -22.21 -15.19 -9.52
C ARG A 332 -21.24 -14.23 -10.23
N TRP A 333 -21.78 -13.25 -10.94
CA TRP A 333 -21.02 -12.19 -11.62
C TRP A 333 -20.14 -11.39 -10.66
N LEU A 334 -20.69 -10.87 -9.55
CA LEU A 334 -19.92 -10.05 -8.60
C LEU A 334 -18.77 -10.86 -7.96
N ARG A 335 -19.00 -12.15 -7.70
CA ARG A 335 -17.93 -13.05 -7.22
C ARG A 335 -16.84 -13.25 -8.27
N ALA A 336 -17.22 -13.48 -9.53
CA ALA A 336 -16.26 -13.63 -10.63
C ALA A 336 -15.45 -12.34 -10.84
N LEU A 337 -16.09 -11.17 -10.78
CA LEU A 337 -15.43 -9.88 -10.89
C LEU A 337 -14.45 -9.65 -9.72
N THR A 338 -14.86 -9.96 -8.48
CA THR A 338 -13.97 -9.91 -7.31
C THR A 338 -12.73 -10.80 -7.52
N ALA A 339 -12.96 -12.07 -7.91
CA ALA A 339 -11.89 -13.03 -8.13
C ALA A 339 -10.95 -12.57 -9.26
N CYS A 340 -11.49 -11.97 -10.32
CA CYS A 340 -10.71 -11.40 -11.41
C CYS A 340 -9.81 -10.26 -10.92
N ILE A 341 -10.36 -9.27 -10.20
CA ILE A 341 -9.58 -8.11 -9.70
C ILE A 341 -8.49 -8.56 -8.74
N VAL A 342 -8.83 -9.42 -7.76
CA VAL A 342 -7.86 -9.96 -6.79
C VAL A 342 -6.82 -10.84 -7.50
N GLY A 343 -7.25 -11.65 -8.47
CA GLY A 343 -6.36 -12.48 -9.29
C GLY A 343 -5.38 -11.64 -10.11
N LEU A 344 -5.82 -10.54 -10.71
CA LEU A 344 -4.94 -9.58 -11.41
C LEU A 344 -3.89 -8.97 -10.48
N PHE A 345 -4.29 -8.58 -9.27
CA PHE A 345 -3.34 -8.09 -8.25
C PHE A 345 -2.33 -9.17 -7.87
N LEU A 346 -2.78 -10.41 -7.66
CA LEU A 346 -1.90 -11.54 -7.36
C LEU A 346 -0.92 -11.83 -8.50
N LEU A 347 -1.41 -11.87 -9.74
CA LEU A 347 -0.58 -12.06 -10.94
C LEU A 347 0.46 -10.96 -11.09
N ASN A 348 0.10 -9.69 -10.85
CA ASN A 348 1.05 -8.59 -10.78
C ASN A 348 2.11 -8.85 -9.69
N GLY A 349 1.71 -9.33 -8.52
CA GLY A 349 2.62 -9.70 -7.44
C GLY A 349 3.59 -10.84 -7.77
N LEU A 350 3.26 -11.71 -8.72
CA LEU A 350 4.11 -12.83 -9.16
C LEU A 350 5.04 -12.48 -10.33
N THR A 351 4.90 -11.29 -10.92
CA THR A 351 5.77 -10.81 -12.01
C THR A 351 7.28 -10.77 -11.69
N PRO A 352 7.77 -10.66 -10.43
CA PRO A 352 9.20 -10.74 -10.15
C PRO A 352 9.77 -12.09 -10.55
N TYR A 353 9.02 -13.17 -10.32
CA TYR A 353 9.44 -14.54 -10.63
C TYR A 353 9.43 -14.86 -12.13
N LEU A 354 8.83 -13.98 -12.94
CA LEU A 354 8.91 -14.07 -14.40
C LEU A 354 10.00 -13.17 -14.98
N GLY A 355 10.68 -12.37 -14.14
CA GLY A 355 11.63 -11.34 -14.59
C GLY A 355 10.98 -10.16 -15.30
N VAL A 356 9.66 -10.00 -15.16
CA VAL A 356 8.89 -8.95 -15.87
C VAL A 356 8.83 -7.67 -15.06
N GLN A 357 8.64 -7.73 -13.76
CA GLN A 357 8.55 -6.52 -12.94
C GLN A 357 8.86 -6.88 -11.51
N TYR A 358 9.62 -6.04 -10.83
CA TYR A 358 9.92 -6.16 -9.42
C TYR A 358 9.18 -5.12 -8.58
N GLN A 359 9.24 -3.86 -9.01
CA GLN A 359 8.61 -2.76 -8.30
C GLN A 359 7.09 -2.93 -8.34
N HIS A 360 6.41 -2.44 -7.30
CA HIS A 360 4.96 -2.55 -7.17
C HIS A 360 4.40 -3.98 -7.12
N ALA A 361 5.25 -5.01 -6.96
CA ALA A 361 4.84 -6.40 -6.86
C ALA A 361 4.66 -6.91 -5.42
N GLY A 362 4.69 -6.01 -4.41
CA GLY A 362 4.62 -6.44 -3.01
C GLY A 362 5.96 -6.92 -2.43
N ALA A 363 7.06 -6.87 -3.19
CA ALA A 363 8.37 -7.41 -2.79
C ALA A 363 9.18 -6.46 -1.87
N MET A 364 8.49 -5.66 -1.05
CA MET A 364 9.11 -4.68 -0.17
C MET A 364 9.94 -5.37 0.93
N VAL A 365 11.13 -4.81 1.19
CA VAL A 365 11.98 -5.22 2.32
C VAL A 365 12.22 -6.74 2.33
N SER A 366 12.31 -7.35 1.15
CA SER A 366 12.44 -8.80 0.99
C SER A 366 13.86 -9.26 0.67
N GLY A 367 14.70 -8.39 0.11
CA GLY A 367 16.00 -8.81 -0.43
C GLY A 367 15.91 -9.74 -1.64
N LEU A 368 14.72 -9.89 -2.25
CA LEU A 368 14.55 -10.74 -3.43
C LEU A 368 15.40 -10.21 -4.60
N ARG A 369 16.12 -11.12 -5.26
CA ARG A 369 16.94 -10.88 -6.46
C ARG A 369 16.40 -11.72 -7.61
N VAL A 370 16.17 -11.07 -8.75
CA VAL A 370 15.56 -11.68 -9.96
C VAL A 370 16.41 -11.48 -11.22
N ASP A 371 17.63 -10.97 -11.07
CA ASP A 371 18.60 -10.77 -12.14
C ASP A 371 19.45 -12.03 -12.41
N LYS A 372 19.97 -12.14 -13.64
CA LYS A 372 20.69 -13.34 -14.11
C LYS A 372 21.90 -13.66 -13.24
N GLY A 373 21.99 -14.89 -12.76
CA GLY A 373 23.10 -15.39 -11.94
C GLY A 373 23.03 -15.00 -10.46
N CYS A 374 22.09 -14.14 -10.08
CA CYS A 374 21.86 -13.68 -8.71
C CYS A 374 20.51 -14.11 -8.16
N TRP A 375 19.79 -14.98 -8.88
CA TRP A 375 18.48 -15.46 -8.50
C TRP A 375 18.48 -16.12 -7.12
N ASN A 376 17.72 -15.57 -6.16
CA ASN A 376 17.79 -16.03 -4.77
C ASN A 376 16.48 -16.61 -4.20
N SER A 377 15.39 -16.67 -4.98
CA SER A 377 14.13 -17.29 -4.53
C SER A 377 14.31 -18.76 -4.15
N LEU A 378 13.64 -19.19 -3.07
CA LEU A 378 13.59 -20.59 -2.64
C LEU A 378 12.39 -21.35 -3.21
N VAL A 379 11.40 -20.64 -3.74
CA VAL A 379 10.13 -21.22 -4.22
C VAL A 379 10.13 -21.40 -5.72
N PHE A 380 10.63 -20.41 -6.45
CA PHE A 380 10.66 -20.42 -7.91
C PHE A 380 12.11 -20.53 -8.39
N PRO A 381 12.48 -21.49 -9.25
CA PRO A 381 13.83 -21.58 -9.80
C PRO A 381 14.08 -20.52 -10.89
N GLU A 382 15.34 -20.18 -11.17
CA GLU A 382 15.68 -19.18 -12.21
C GLU A 382 15.15 -19.60 -13.60
N SER A 383 14.94 -20.89 -13.84
CA SER A 383 14.42 -21.41 -15.12
C SER A 383 13.00 -20.95 -15.47
N VAL A 384 12.21 -20.44 -14.50
CA VAL A 384 10.89 -19.85 -14.81
C VAL A 384 10.96 -18.42 -15.32
N ARG A 385 12.13 -17.78 -15.21
CA ARG A 385 12.34 -16.40 -15.64
C ARG A 385 12.24 -16.30 -17.16
N LEU A 386 11.38 -15.41 -17.62
CA LEU A 386 11.15 -15.19 -19.04
C LEU A 386 12.17 -14.20 -19.63
N ARG A 387 12.56 -13.17 -18.86
CA ARG A 387 13.41 -12.06 -19.35
C ARG A 387 14.37 -11.53 -18.29
N ASP A 388 15.40 -10.82 -18.76
CA ASP A 388 16.36 -10.06 -17.95
C ASP A 388 16.46 -8.62 -18.45
N ASP A 389 15.58 -7.75 -18.00
CA ASP A 389 15.56 -6.35 -18.48
C ASP A 389 16.55 -5.44 -17.74
N TYR A 390 17.54 -6.01 -17.02
CA TYR A 390 18.64 -5.23 -16.47
C TYR A 390 19.73 -4.95 -17.51
N ILE A 391 20.18 -3.70 -17.52
CA ILE A 391 21.27 -3.18 -18.33
C ILE A 391 22.58 -3.27 -17.54
N ARG A 392 23.60 -3.87 -18.15
CA ARG A 392 24.95 -4.00 -17.61
C ARG A 392 25.90 -3.16 -18.45
N VAL A 393 26.33 -2.03 -17.92
CA VAL A 393 27.35 -1.12 -18.49
C VAL A 393 28.77 -1.64 -18.20
N ASP A 394 29.52 -2.01 -19.22
CA ASP A 394 30.87 -2.54 -19.08
C ASP A 394 31.93 -1.43 -19.15
N ALA A 395 31.71 -0.42 -19.98
CA ALA A 395 32.53 0.79 -20.04
C ALA A 395 31.68 2.07 -19.99
N VAL A 396 32.22 3.10 -19.35
CA VAL A 396 31.60 4.40 -19.13
C VAL A 396 32.68 5.43 -18.86
N TYR A 397 32.51 6.63 -19.39
CA TYR A 397 33.28 7.81 -18.99
C TYR A 397 32.47 9.08 -19.17
N PHE A 398 32.86 10.13 -18.45
CA PHE A 398 32.27 11.47 -18.54
C PHE A 398 33.32 12.38 -19.15
N HIS A 399 33.08 12.93 -20.34
CA HIS A 399 34.07 13.68 -21.12
C HIS A 399 35.26 12.84 -21.60
N THR A 400 36.08 12.33 -20.67
CA THR A 400 37.21 11.44 -20.92
C THR A 400 37.32 10.34 -19.84
N PRO A 401 37.94 9.18 -20.14
CA PRO A 401 38.12 8.11 -19.16
C PRO A 401 38.80 8.57 -17.87
N GLY A 402 38.17 8.30 -16.73
CA GLY A 402 38.73 8.63 -15.40
C GLY A 402 38.47 10.06 -14.94
N HIS A 403 37.68 10.86 -15.67
CA HIS A 403 37.33 12.21 -15.26
C HIS A 403 36.50 12.22 -13.96
N LEU A 404 35.55 11.29 -13.82
CA LEU A 404 34.72 11.09 -12.61
C LEU A 404 34.77 9.63 -12.16
N PRO A 405 35.90 9.15 -11.62
CA PRO A 405 36.16 7.72 -11.43
C PRO A 405 35.16 7.05 -10.48
N GLU A 406 34.64 7.79 -9.49
CA GLU A 406 33.63 7.29 -8.55
C GLU A 406 32.27 7.06 -9.22
N TYR A 407 31.82 8.01 -10.06
CA TYR A 407 30.56 7.89 -10.80
C TYR A 407 30.65 6.78 -11.85
N GLU A 408 31.76 6.72 -12.56
CA GLU A 408 32.03 5.64 -13.51
C GLU A 408 32.01 4.26 -12.83
N LYS A 409 32.69 4.13 -11.68
CA LYS A 409 32.66 2.90 -10.88
C LYS A 409 31.23 2.56 -10.44
N LYS A 410 30.44 3.55 -10.00
CA LYS A 410 29.04 3.34 -9.63
C LYS A 410 28.23 2.82 -10.81
N VAL A 411 28.38 3.41 -12.00
CA VAL A 411 27.69 2.98 -13.22
C VAL A 411 28.08 1.54 -13.59
N ARG A 412 29.36 1.20 -13.56
CA ARG A 412 29.86 -0.17 -13.87
C ARG A 412 29.45 -1.22 -12.84
N THR A 413 29.34 -0.86 -11.57
CA THR A 413 29.06 -1.84 -10.50
C THR A 413 27.58 -2.01 -10.21
N THR A 414 26.72 -1.15 -10.77
CA THR A 414 25.26 -1.17 -10.58
C THR A 414 24.56 -1.80 -11.78
N LEU A 415 23.38 -2.38 -11.53
CA LEU A 415 22.40 -2.78 -12.53
C LEU A 415 21.44 -1.64 -12.82
N TRP A 416 21.21 -1.40 -14.11
CA TRP A 416 20.37 -0.30 -14.58
C TRP A 416 19.11 -0.83 -15.26
N SER A 417 18.09 0.02 -15.35
CA SER A 417 16.91 -0.20 -16.17
C SER A 417 16.73 1.00 -17.11
N PRO A 418 16.00 0.84 -18.23
CA PRO A 418 15.80 1.95 -19.17
C PRO A 418 15.24 3.24 -18.54
N PRO A 419 14.25 3.20 -17.61
CA PRO A 419 13.80 4.40 -16.91
C PRO A 419 14.90 5.09 -16.09
N GLN A 420 15.83 4.32 -15.53
CA GLN A 420 16.97 4.87 -14.78
C GLN A 420 18.02 5.50 -15.70
N LEU A 421 18.30 4.93 -16.88
CA LEU A 421 19.20 5.56 -17.84
C LEU A 421 18.63 6.85 -18.42
N ARG A 422 17.31 6.92 -18.68
CA ARG A 422 16.65 8.19 -19.05
C ARG A 422 16.74 9.22 -17.94
N GLN A 423 16.67 8.80 -16.68
CA GLN A 423 16.92 9.68 -15.54
C GLN A 423 18.36 10.16 -15.48
N MET A 424 19.31 9.26 -15.72
CA MET A 424 20.73 9.58 -15.80
C MET A 424 20.98 10.63 -16.87
N ARG A 425 20.39 10.46 -18.07
CA ARG A 425 20.41 11.46 -19.15
C ARG A 425 19.89 12.82 -18.68
N ARG A 426 18.71 12.87 -18.05
CA ARG A 426 18.14 14.15 -17.58
C ARG A 426 18.97 14.84 -16.49
N ASN A 427 19.53 14.06 -15.57
CA ASN A 427 20.16 14.61 -14.38
C ASN A 427 21.66 14.88 -14.56
N TRP A 428 22.34 14.15 -15.44
CA TRP A 428 23.79 14.15 -15.55
C TRP A 428 24.29 14.74 -16.87
N CYS A 429 23.42 15.02 -17.84
CA CYS A 429 23.81 15.68 -19.08
C CYS A 429 24.00 17.17 -18.89
N ARG A 430 25.24 17.54 -18.64
CA ARG A 430 25.74 18.92 -18.62
C ARG A 430 26.85 19.06 -19.66
N GLU A 431 27.03 20.26 -20.21
CA GLU A 431 28.01 20.50 -21.28
C GLU A 431 29.44 20.10 -20.89
N ASP A 432 29.83 20.33 -19.63
CA ASP A 432 31.15 20.00 -19.08
C ASP A 432 31.39 18.49 -18.88
N LEU A 433 30.34 17.68 -18.92
CA LEU A 433 30.41 16.22 -18.73
C LEU A 433 30.27 15.44 -20.04
N ARG A 434 30.12 16.12 -21.18
CA ARG A 434 29.93 15.49 -22.49
C ARG A 434 31.28 15.16 -23.17
N PRO A 435 31.36 14.04 -23.90
CA PRO A 435 30.31 13.03 -24.07
C PRO A 435 30.15 12.14 -22.82
N LEU A 436 28.91 11.71 -22.54
CA LEU A 436 28.63 10.66 -21.56
C LEU A 436 28.57 9.31 -22.28
N TYR A 437 29.74 8.71 -22.48
CA TYR A 437 29.88 7.44 -23.18
C TYR A 437 29.40 6.26 -22.33
N LEU A 438 28.72 5.30 -22.97
CA LEU A 438 28.33 4.03 -22.36
C LEU A 438 28.44 2.88 -23.36
N SER A 439 29.01 1.76 -22.94
CA SER A 439 28.85 0.50 -23.66
C SER A 439 28.63 -0.66 -22.70
N GLY A 440 27.98 -1.72 -23.17
CA GLY A 440 27.61 -2.84 -22.32
C GLY A 440 26.66 -3.83 -22.96
N THR A 441 25.84 -4.50 -22.14
CA THR A 441 24.89 -5.53 -22.56
C THR A 441 23.46 -5.30 -22.07
N PHE A 442 22.49 -5.59 -22.94
CA PHE A 442 21.06 -5.61 -22.66
C PHE A 442 20.40 -6.75 -23.45
N HIS A 443 19.66 -7.64 -22.79
CA HIS A 443 19.15 -8.91 -23.39
C HIS A 443 20.24 -9.72 -24.11
N ALA A 444 21.44 -9.79 -23.53
CA ALA A 444 22.63 -10.40 -24.13
C ALA A 444 23.13 -9.77 -25.46
N ARG A 445 22.48 -8.71 -25.95
CA ARG A 445 22.96 -7.90 -27.08
C ARG A 445 23.92 -6.84 -26.55
N ARG A 446 25.02 -6.61 -27.27
CA ARG A 446 25.91 -5.49 -26.99
C ARG A 446 25.26 -4.18 -27.45
N PHE A 447 25.49 -3.12 -26.68
CA PHE A 447 25.14 -1.76 -27.08
C PHE A 447 26.33 -0.84 -26.87
N GLU A 448 26.35 0.24 -27.63
CA GLU A 448 27.31 1.33 -27.52
C GLU A 448 26.55 2.64 -27.76
N ILE A 449 26.81 3.62 -26.91
CA ILE A 449 26.20 4.95 -26.94
C ILE A 449 27.36 5.93 -26.80
N ASP A 450 27.72 6.58 -27.91
CA ASP A 450 28.86 7.51 -27.95
C ASP A 450 28.66 8.68 -27.00
N ASP A 451 27.43 9.21 -26.94
CA ASP A 451 27.03 10.25 -26.00
C ASP A 451 25.57 10.06 -25.59
N LEU A 452 25.33 9.64 -24.33
CA LEU A 452 23.99 9.51 -23.77
C LEU A 452 23.21 10.83 -23.83
N CYS A 453 23.91 11.96 -23.86
CA CYS A 453 23.35 13.30 -23.89
C CYS A 453 22.94 13.77 -25.29
N ALA A 454 23.28 13.00 -26.34
CA ALA A 454 22.74 13.25 -27.66
C ALA A 454 21.22 12.97 -27.68
N ASP A 455 20.47 13.73 -28.48
CA ASP A 455 19.03 13.53 -28.69
C ASP A 455 18.75 12.33 -29.63
N THR A 456 19.38 11.20 -29.34
CA THR A 456 19.17 9.95 -30.05
C THR A 456 18.25 9.03 -29.24
N PRO A 457 17.37 8.25 -29.90
CA PRO A 457 16.59 7.22 -29.23
C PRO A 457 17.52 6.19 -28.56
N LEU A 458 17.26 5.86 -27.30
CA LEU A 458 18.04 4.84 -26.60
C LEU A 458 17.75 3.45 -27.21
N PRO A 459 18.74 2.54 -27.28
CA PRO A 459 18.61 1.22 -27.91
C PRO A 459 17.83 0.21 -27.04
N PHE A 460 16.87 0.67 -26.25
CA PHE A 460 16.12 -0.11 -25.26
C PHE A 460 14.60 0.00 -25.46
N GLY A 461 14.14 0.36 -26.67
CA GLY A 461 12.71 0.54 -26.97
C GLY A 461 11.87 -0.74 -26.80
N ASP A 462 12.52 -1.91 -26.84
CA ASP A 462 11.91 -3.22 -26.65
C ASP A 462 11.88 -3.71 -25.19
N ALA A 463 12.27 -2.84 -24.25
CA ALA A 463 12.32 -3.17 -22.84
C ALA A 463 10.95 -3.32 -22.17
N GLY A 464 9.84 -3.06 -22.85
CA GLY A 464 8.49 -3.19 -22.28
C GLY A 464 8.05 -4.64 -22.02
N ALA A 465 7.02 -4.83 -21.17
CA ALA A 465 6.54 -6.15 -20.74
C ALA A 465 6.15 -7.04 -21.94
N PHE A 466 5.62 -6.43 -23.00
CA PHE A 466 5.23 -7.09 -24.25
C PHE A 466 6.17 -6.74 -25.42
N GLY A 467 7.42 -6.41 -25.13
CA GLY A 467 8.39 -5.98 -26.15
C GLY A 467 8.17 -4.55 -26.65
N VAL A 468 7.24 -3.80 -26.05
CA VAL A 468 6.98 -2.38 -26.35
C VAL A 468 6.81 -1.62 -25.06
N GLU A 469 7.62 -0.58 -24.87
CA GLU A 469 7.54 0.28 -23.69
C GLU A 469 6.38 1.28 -23.81
N LEU A 470 5.22 0.94 -23.22
CA LEU A 470 4.03 1.80 -23.20
C LEU A 470 4.20 3.02 -22.28
N PHE A 471 4.93 2.85 -21.18
CA PHE A 471 5.11 3.86 -20.15
C PHE A 471 6.60 4.06 -19.85
N GLY A 472 7.27 4.94 -20.60
CA GLY A 472 8.70 5.21 -20.43
C GLY A 472 9.08 5.77 -19.03
N GLY A 473 8.10 6.23 -18.26
CA GLY A 473 8.28 6.66 -16.87
C GLY A 473 8.03 5.54 -15.84
N TYR A 474 7.49 4.39 -16.24
CA TYR A 474 7.11 3.36 -15.28
C TYR A 474 8.32 2.58 -14.79
N LEU A 475 8.58 2.66 -13.48
CA LEU A 475 9.73 2.01 -12.88
C LEU A 475 9.39 0.54 -12.59
N ARG A 476 9.77 -0.38 -13.48
CA ARG A 476 9.52 -1.82 -13.29
C ARG A 476 10.51 -2.52 -12.37
N PHE A 477 11.75 -2.07 -12.31
CA PHE A 477 12.84 -2.81 -11.67
C PHE A 477 13.44 -2.06 -10.47
N GLN A 478 14.12 -2.82 -9.59
CA GLN A 478 14.80 -2.25 -8.43
C GLN A 478 15.86 -1.23 -8.85
N LYS A 479 15.99 -0.17 -8.05
CA LYS A 479 17.07 0.80 -8.17
C LYS A 479 18.26 0.36 -7.30
N ASN A 480 19.46 0.85 -7.62
CA ASN A 480 20.67 0.70 -6.79
C ASN A 480 21.09 -0.76 -6.49
N LEU A 481 20.74 -1.71 -7.35
CA LEU A 481 21.25 -3.08 -7.25
C LEU A 481 22.69 -3.15 -7.72
N LYS A 482 23.55 -3.79 -6.94
CA LYS A 482 24.91 -4.15 -7.36
C LYS A 482 24.85 -5.37 -8.27
N ARG A 483 25.78 -5.45 -9.24
CA ARG A 483 25.95 -6.64 -10.09
C ARG A 483 26.44 -7.85 -9.30
N ALA A 484 27.23 -7.61 -8.27
CA ALA A 484 27.76 -8.65 -7.41
C ALA A 484 26.68 -9.15 -6.45
N CYS A 485 26.76 -10.45 -6.16
CA CYS A 485 25.92 -11.14 -5.20
C CYS A 485 26.80 -11.95 -4.23
N PRO A 486 26.39 -12.12 -2.96
CA PRO A 486 25.17 -11.56 -2.36
C PRO A 486 25.22 -10.05 -2.11
N GLN A 487 24.06 -9.41 -1.92
CA GLN A 487 23.99 -7.98 -1.56
C GLN A 487 23.16 -7.79 -0.29
N THR A 488 23.57 -6.83 0.55
CA THR A 488 22.76 -6.35 1.67
C THR A 488 21.44 -5.74 1.19
N CYS A 489 20.46 -5.68 2.09
CA CYS A 489 19.22 -4.93 1.86
C CYS A 489 19.49 -3.53 1.26
N ILE A 490 18.66 -3.12 0.30
CA ILE A 490 18.82 -1.85 -0.46
C ILE A 490 18.21 -0.66 0.28
N HIS A 491 17.32 -0.92 1.25
CA HIS A 491 16.77 0.07 2.18
C HIS A 491 17.81 0.39 3.25
#